data_AF-A0AAP2Z670-F1
#
_entry.id   AF-A0AAP2Z670-F1
#
_cell.length_a   1.000
_cell.length_b   1.000
_cell.length_c   1.000
_cell.angle_alpha   90.00
_cell.angle_beta   90.00
_cell.angle_gamma   90.00
#
_symmetry.space_group_name_H-M   'P 1'
#
loop_
_entity.id
_entity.type
_entity.pdbx_description
1 polymer ?
#
loop_
_entity_poly.entity_id
_entity_poly.type
_entity_poly.pdbx_seq_one_letter_code
_entity_poly.pdbx_strand_id
1 'polypeptide(L)'
;MQSLDLATDATSTAFLDNPANYSDERSLAEETRQRLCSILPPTSVADVRVNESSGAAGDIPDHRQYTTKYERVDKIDRAQCEVGGPTFPFGGRERLDLAVLSDEIEMVIDGGTQTFSVDDLDAAVAFKYVKNINYLRYRPDGENSKYRDIADDISRLAEIEGDVDRRCIVYSNYDLFRRENDEKARSNLVELADQGDVTLRFVFPDPVQDKW
;
A
#
# COMPACT_ATOMS: atom_id res chain seq x y z
N MET A 1 -4.64 13.50 -6.22
CA MET A 1 -3.28 13.06 -6.63
C MET A 1 -2.13 13.94 -6.13
N GLN A 2 -2.11 15.26 -6.30
CA GLN A 2 -0.92 16.09 -5.98
C GLN A 2 -0.36 15.87 -4.55
N SER A 3 -1.21 15.69 -3.55
CA SER A 3 -0.77 15.41 -2.17
C SER A 3 -0.08 14.05 -2.03
N LEU A 4 -0.51 13.04 -2.80
CA LEU A 4 0.12 11.72 -2.83
C LEU A 4 1.47 11.77 -3.55
N ASP A 5 1.58 12.55 -4.62
CA ASP A 5 2.87 12.81 -5.27
C ASP A 5 3.86 13.45 -4.27
N LEU A 6 3.44 14.53 -3.60
CA LEU A 6 4.26 15.21 -2.61
C LEU A 6 4.69 14.30 -1.45
N ALA A 7 3.75 13.50 -0.92
CA ALA A 7 4.04 12.58 0.17
C ALA A 7 5.03 11.48 -0.26
N THR A 8 4.80 10.86 -1.42
CA THR A 8 5.65 9.79 -1.94
C THR A 8 7.03 10.29 -2.37
N ASP A 9 7.14 11.50 -2.93
CA ASP A 9 8.41 12.15 -3.24
C ASP A 9 9.22 12.45 -1.99
N ALA A 10 8.56 12.95 -0.94
CA ALA A 10 9.23 13.26 0.31
C ALA A 10 9.69 11.98 1.04
N THR A 11 8.87 10.92 1.04
CA THR A 11 9.29 9.59 1.52
C THR A 11 10.45 9.03 0.68
N SER A 12 10.41 9.18 -0.64
CA SER A 12 11.48 8.76 -1.55
C SER A 12 12.80 9.47 -1.25
N THR A 13 12.74 10.78 -1.01
CA THR A 13 13.92 11.57 -0.65
C THR A 13 14.50 11.12 0.68
N ALA A 14 13.66 10.99 1.71
CA ALA A 14 14.10 10.53 3.04
C ALA A 14 14.69 9.11 2.99
N PHE A 15 14.12 8.23 2.17
CA PHE A 15 14.65 6.90 1.91
C PHE A 15 16.03 6.94 1.26
N LEU A 16 16.23 7.76 0.23
CA LEU A 16 17.53 7.87 -0.45
C LEU A 16 18.60 8.48 0.45
N ASP A 17 18.23 9.45 1.30
CA ASP A 17 19.15 10.08 2.25
C ASP A 17 19.58 9.11 3.36
N ASN A 18 18.68 8.27 3.85
CA ASN A 18 18.97 7.32 4.92
C ASN A 18 18.15 6.02 4.83
N PRO A 19 18.50 5.10 3.91
CA PRO A 19 17.72 3.89 3.67
C PRO A 19 17.73 2.93 4.87
N ALA A 20 18.70 3.09 5.79
CA ALA A 20 18.79 2.28 7.00
C ALA A 20 17.69 2.60 8.04
N ASN A 21 17.00 3.74 7.91
CA ASN A 21 15.85 4.09 8.75
C ASN A 21 14.58 3.30 8.40
N TYR A 22 14.57 2.58 7.27
CA TYR A 22 13.43 1.79 6.82
C TYR A 22 13.76 0.30 6.90
N SER A 23 12.90 -0.47 7.58
CA SER A 23 13.12 -1.92 7.76
C SER A 23 12.32 -2.80 6.80
N ASP A 24 11.20 -2.29 6.30
CA ASP A 24 10.14 -3.03 5.59
C ASP A 24 9.16 -2.10 4.86
N GLU A 25 8.25 -2.69 4.09
CA GLU A 25 7.14 -2.02 3.39
C GLU A 25 6.25 -1.21 4.35
N ARG A 26 6.00 -1.74 5.54
CA ARG A 26 5.15 -1.09 6.55
C ARG A 26 5.73 0.25 7.00
N SER A 27 7.04 0.33 7.19
CA SER A 27 7.72 1.56 7.57
C SER A 27 7.59 2.65 6.49
N LEU A 28 7.62 2.25 5.21
CA LEU A 28 7.44 3.16 4.07
C LEU A 28 5.98 3.63 3.94
N ALA A 29 5.03 2.71 4.12
CA ALA A 29 3.60 3.02 4.10
C ALA A 29 3.23 3.99 5.22
N GLU A 30 3.70 3.76 6.45
CA GLU A 30 3.40 4.61 7.60
C GLU A 30 4.04 6.00 7.48
N GLU A 31 5.28 6.11 7.01
CA GLU A 31 5.93 7.39 6.74
C GLU A 31 5.13 8.20 5.70
N THR A 32 4.68 7.54 4.62
CA THR A 32 3.86 8.17 3.59
C THR A 32 2.49 8.57 4.13
N ARG A 33 1.85 7.71 4.95
CA ARG A 33 0.57 7.99 5.61
C ARG A 33 0.67 9.23 6.50
N GLN A 34 1.71 9.33 7.33
CA GLN A 34 1.90 10.48 8.21
C GLN A 34 2.05 11.79 7.42
N ARG A 35 2.79 11.76 6.31
CA ARG A 35 2.93 12.90 5.40
C ARG A 35 1.59 13.27 4.76
N LEU A 36 0.83 12.29 4.29
CA LEU A 36 -0.51 12.52 3.73
C LEU A 36 -1.46 13.13 4.76
N CYS A 37 -1.56 12.57 5.96
CA CYS A 37 -2.43 13.08 7.02
C CYS A 37 -2.00 14.47 7.52
N SER A 38 -0.75 14.89 7.29
CA SER A 38 -0.32 16.27 7.59
C SER A 38 -0.79 17.30 6.55
N ILE A 39 -1.18 16.84 5.36
CA ILE A 39 -1.57 17.68 4.22
C ILE A 39 -3.09 17.61 3.97
N LEU A 40 -3.65 16.41 4.07
CA LEU A 40 -5.06 16.13 3.79
C LEU A 40 -5.89 16.26 5.08
N PRO A 41 -7.03 16.96 5.03
CA PRO A 41 -7.96 16.92 6.15
C PRO A 41 -8.55 15.51 6.30
N PRO A 42 -9.00 15.13 7.51
CA PRO A 42 -9.78 13.92 7.73
C PRO A 42 -10.97 13.84 6.76
N THR A 43 -11.31 12.62 6.33
CA THR A 43 -12.54 12.35 5.56
C THR A 43 -13.75 12.30 6.50
N SER A 44 -14.92 12.64 5.96
CA SER A 44 -16.19 12.52 6.70
C SER A 44 -16.72 11.10 6.61
N VAL A 45 -17.35 10.62 7.67
CA VAL A 45 -18.02 9.32 7.69
C VAL A 45 -19.53 9.56 7.64
N ALA A 46 -20.14 9.24 6.50
CA ALA A 46 -21.57 9.47 6.28
C ALA A 46 -22.44 8.48 7.06
N ASP A 47 -22.03 7.22 7.05
CA ASP A 47 -22.72 6.15 7.77
C ASP A 47 -21.73 5.21 8.45
N VAL A 48 -22.14 4.68 9.60
CA VAL A 48 -21.40 3.65 10.34
C VAL A 48 -22.30 2.45 10.55
N ARG A 49 -21.92 1.33 9.94
CA ARG A 49 -22.60 0.05 10.15
C ARG A 49 -21.75 -0.87 11.02
N VAL A 50 -22.24 -1.13 12.23
CA VAL A 50 -21.63 -2.10 13.14
C VAL A 50 -22.28 -3.46 12.97
N ASN A 51 -21.55 -4.42 12.40
CA ASN A 51 -21.95 -5.82 12.34
C ASN A 51 -21.35 -6.54 13.55
N GLU A 52 -22.17 -6.84 14.56
CA GLU A 52 -21.74 -7.64 15.71
C GLU A 52 -21.49 -9.09 15.27
N SER A 53 -20.23 -9.43 15.04
CA SER A 53 -19.73 -10.80 14.91
C SER A 53 -18.74 -11.06 16.04
N SER A 54 -19.23 -11.19 17.27
CA SER A 54 -18.41 -11.67 18.38
C SER A 54 -18.33 -13.20 18.34
N GLY A 55 -17.66 -13.73 17.32
CA GLY A 55 -17.05 -15.07 17.41
C GLY A 55 -15.79 -15.09 18.28
N ALA A 56 -15.45 -13.96 18.92
CA ALA A 56 -14.28 -13.82 19.78
C ALA A 56 -14.40 -14.74 21.01
N ALA A 57 -13.55 -15.76 21.06
CA ALA A 57 -13.36 -16.59 22.25
C ALA A 57 -12.47 -15.82 23.24
N GLY A 58 -13.06 -15.15 24.23
CA GLY A 58 -12.33 -14.49 25.31
C GLY A 58 -13.22 -13.71 26.29
N ASP A 59 -12.70 -13.44 27.49
CA ASP A 59 -13.40 -12.77 28.61
C ASP A 59 -13.55 -11.24 28.42
N ILE A 60 -13.89 -10.77 27.22
CA ILE A 60 -14.27 -9.35 27.03
C ILE A 60 -15.71 -9.20 27.52
N PRO A 61 -15.97 -8.47 28.63
CA PRO A 61 -17.26 -8.55 29.32
C PRO A 61 -18.44 -7.94 28.53
N ASP A 62 -18.15 -7.10 27.52
CA ASP A 62 -19.18 -6.49 26.68
C ASP A 62 -18.57 -5.98 25.36
N HIS A 63 -18.54 -6.83 24.32
CA HIS A 63 -18.08 -6.45 22.98
C HIS A 63 -18.86 -5.27 22.38
N ARG A 64 -20.13 -5.12 22.77
CA ARG A 64 -21.02 -4.07 22.29
C ARG A 64 -20.59 -2.69 22.78
N GLN A 65 -20.17 -2.54 24.03
CA GLN A 65 -19.61 -1.27 24.51
C GLN A 65 -18.38 -0.83 23.72
N TYR A 66 -17.54 -1.78 23.30
CA TYR A 66 -16.35 -1.49 22.51
C TYR A 66 -16.68 -1.05 21.08
N THR A 67 -17.71 -1.64 20.46
CA THR A 67 -18.09 -1.33 19.08
C THR A 67 -19.04 -0.13 18.97
N THR A 68 -19.92 0.09 19.94
CA THR A 68 -20.86 1.23 19.98
C THR A 68 -20.17 2.59 19.97
N LYS A 69 -18.94 2.70 20.50
CA LYS A 69 -18.18 3.97 20.43
C LYS A 69 -17.92 4.41 18.98
N TYR A 70 -17.89 3.47 18.03
CA TYR A 70 -17.64 3.77 16.63
C TYR A 70 -18.90 4.23 15.88
N GLU A 71 -20.10 3.93 16.37
CA GLU A 71 -21.38 4.41 15.78
C GLU A 71 -21.47 5.94 15.72
N ARG A 72 -20.59 6.65 16.44
CA ARG A 72 -20.53 8.11 16.53
C ARG A 72 -19.30 8.71 15.86
N VAL A 73 -18.52 7.89 15.15
CA VAL A 73 -17.37 8.39 14.38
C VAL A 73 -17.93 9.14 13.18
N ASP A 74 -17.63 10.43 13.11
CA ASP A 74 -18.02 11.32 12.03
C ASP A 74 -16.83 11.65 11.10
N LYS A 75 -15.59 11.36 11.52
CA LYS A 75 -14.37 11.60 10.76
C LYS A 75 -13.28 10.58 11.06
N ILE A 76 -12.48 10.27 10.04
CA ILE A 76 -11.25 9.48 10.17
C ILE A 76 -10.11 10.05 9.33
N ASP A 77 -8.88 9.65 9.65
CA ASP A 77 -7.71 9.97 8.83
C ASP A 77 -7.95 9.58 7.37
N ARG A 78 -7.59 10.50 6.45
CA ARG A 78 -7.80 10.33 5.02
C ARG A 78 -6.97 9.19 4.42
N ALA A 79 -5.85 8.86 5.03
CA ALA A 79 -4.94 7.81 4.59
C ALA A 79 -4.87 6.69 5.64
N GLN A 80 -5.06 5.44 5.22
CA GLN A 80 -5.13 4.26 6.07
C GLN A 80 -4.13 3.20 5.60
N CYS A 81 -3.43 2.56 6.53
CA CYS A 81 -2.49 1.47 6.23
C CYS A 81 -3.16 0.09 6.38
N GLU A 82 -2.57 -0.92 5.74
CA GLU A 82 -2.98 -2.34 5.85
C GLU A 82 -4.49 -2.57 5.56
N VAL A 83 -5.01 -1.94 4.51
CA VAL A 83 -6.44 -1.96 4.16
C VAL A 83 -6.80 -3.19 3.33
N GLY A 84 -7.87 -3.89 3.71
CA GLY A 84 -8.42 -5.03 2.98
C GLY A 84 -9.69 -5.57 3.62
N GLY A 85 -10.29 -6.60 3.04
CA GLY A 85 -11.51 -7.20 3.58
C GLY A 85 -12.25 -8.11 2.60
N PRO A 86 -13.35 -8.76 3.03
CA PRO A 86 -14.18 -9.60 2.16
C PRO A 86 -14.81 -8.84 0.98
N THR A 87 -14.95 -7.53 1.12
CA THR A 87 -15.48 -6.61 0.10
C THR A 87 -14.42 -6.14 -0.89
N PHE A 88 -13.14 -6.34 -0.59
CA PHE A 88 -12.05 -6.02 -1.50
C PHE A 88 -11.83 -7.15 -2.51
N PRO A 89 -11.45 -6.84 -3.76
CA PRO A 89 -11.27 -7.84 -4.83
C PRO A 89 -10.22 -8.91 -4.51
N PHE A 90 -9.32 -8.67 -3.56
CA PHE A 90 -8.18 -9.52 -3.24
C PHE A 90 -8.42 -10.53 -2.10
N GLY A 91 -9.57 -10.43 -1.43
CA GLY A 91 -9.88 -11.25 -0.25
C GLY A 91 -9.00 -10.99 0.98
N GLY A 92 -9.37 -11.55 2.13
CA GLY A 92 -8.75 -11.22 3.43
C GLY A 92 -7.27 -11.62 3.63
N ARG A 93 -6.62 -12.22 2.63
CA ARG A 93 -5.18 -12.57 2.67
C ARG A 93 -4.28 -11.54 2.00
N GLU A 94 -4.86 -10.66 1.18
CA GLU A 94 -4.14 -9.69 0.38
C GLU A 94 -4.62 -8.29 0.78
N ARG A 95 -3.70 -7.44 1.25
CA ARG A 95 -4.00 -6.10 1.76
C ARG A 95 -3.28 -5.06 0.94
N LEU A 96 -3.89 -3.89 0.79
CA LEU A 96 -3.21 -2.68 0.35
C LEU A 96 -2.29 -2.21 1.47
N ASP A 97 -1.10 -1.78 1.12
CA ASP A 97 -0.18 -1.20 2.09
C ASP A 97 -0.70 0.17 2.56
N LEU A 98 -1.27 0.95 1.63
CA LEU A 98 -1.87 2.26 1.89
C LEU A 98 -3.07 2.52 0.98
N ALA A 99 -4.15 3.03 1.56
CA ALA A 99 -5.33 3.53 0.88
C ALA A 99 -5.52 5.02 1.18
N VAL A 100 -5.87 5.80 0.16
CA VAL A 100 -6.36 7.18 0.33
C VAL A 100 -7.86 7.15 0.04
N LEU A 101 -8.64 7.53 1.04
CA LEU A 101 -10.09 7.48 0.98
C LEU A 101 -10.66 8.68 0.21
N SER A 102 -11.95 8.68 -0.12
CA SER A 102 -12.69 9.80 -0.70
C SER A 102 -13.11 10.82 0.38
N ASP A 103 -13.79 11.92 -0.01
CA ASP A 103 -14.22 13.01 0.90
C ASP A 103 -15.28 12.60 1.92
N GLU A 104 -16.05 11.58 1.56
CA GLU A 104 -17.14 11.05 2.36
C GLU A 104 -17.21 9.54 2.11
N ILE A 105 -17.20 8.76 3.19
CA ILE A 105 -17.14 7.30 3.12
C ILE A 105 -18.26 6.63 3.92
N GLU A 106 -18.52 5.36 3.60
CA GLU A 106 -19.24 4.45 4.48
C GLU A 106 -18.25 3.57 5.26
N MET A 107 -18.43 3.48 6.58
CA MET A 107 -17.59 2.62 7.42
C MET A 107 -18.38 1.42 7.92
N VAL A 108 -17.86 0.22 7.66
CA VAL A 108 -18.38 -1.03 8.24
C VAL A 108 -17.42 -1.53 9.30
N ILE A 109 -17.95 -1.97 10.45
CA ILE A 109 -17.17 -2.59 11.52
C ILE A 109 -17.63 -4.01 11.72
N ASP A 110 -16.76 -4.97 11.41
CA ASP A 110 -17.01 -6.40 11.57
C ASP A 110 -16.01 -7.01 12.55
N GLY A 111 -16.53 -7.59 13.64
CA GLY A 111 -15.69 -8.21 14.67
C GLY A 111 -14.68 -7.25 15.33
N GLY A 112 -14.91 -5.94 15.25
CA GLY A 112 -14.00 -4.89 15.72
C GLY A 112 -12.95 -4.42 14.69
N THR A 113 -13.01 -4.94 13.46
CA THR A 113 -12.16 -4.51 12.34
C THR A 113 -12.92 -3.50 11.48
N GLN A 114 -12.28 -2.37 11.14
CA GLN A 114 -12.81 -1.41 10.18
C GLN A 114 -12.61 -1.93 8.76
N THR A 115 -13.66 -1.92 7.96
CA THR A 115 -13.65 -2.31 6.55
C THR A 115 -14.25 -1.19 5.72
N PHE A 116 -13.62 -0.89 4.60
CA PHE A 116 -14.02 0.15 3.65
C PHE A 116 -14.47 -0.49 2.33
N SER A 117 -15.27 0.23 1.54
CA SER A 117 -15.57 -0.17 0.16
C SER A 117 -14.40 0.21 -0.77
N VAL A 118 -14.33 -0.46 -1.92
CA VAL A 118 -13.45 -0.01 -3.01
C VAL A 118 -13.93 1.33 -3.56
N ASP A 119 -15.24 1.57 -3.56
CA ASP A 119 -15.84 2.82 -4.03
C ASP A 119 -15.46 4.03 -3.15
N ASP A 120 -14.97 3.79 -1.93
CA ASP A 120 -14.49 4.82 -1.00
C ASP A 120 -13.03 5.23 -1.29
N LEU A 121 -12.38 4.68 -2.32
CA LEU A 121 -10.97 4.92 -2.61
C LEU A 121 -10.76 6.02 -3.66
N ASP A 122 -9.97 7.03 -3.29
CA ASP A 122 -9.35 7.95 -4.26
C ASP A 122 -8.05 7.35 -4.83
N ALA A 123 -7.30 6.59 -4.01
CA ALA A 123 -6.06 5.96 -4.43
C ALA A 123 -5.75 4.67 -3.65
N ALA A 124 -5.08 3.74 -4.33
CA ALA A 124 -4.59 2.48 -3.79
C ALA A 124 -3.09 2.34 -4.06
N VAL A 125 -2.30 2.13 -3.01
CA VAL A 125 -0.84 2.11 -3.10
C VAL A 125 -0.28 0.82 -2.51
N ALA A 126 0.53 0.13 -3.31
CA ALA A 126 1.38 -0.97 -2.87
C ALA A 126 2.84 -0.52 -2.80
N PHE A 127 3.51 -0.88 -1.72
CA PHE A 127 4.93 -0.65 -1.49
C PHE A 127 5.67 -1.98 -1.60
N LYS A 128 6.85 -1.95 -2.22
CA LYS A 128 7.80 -3.07 -2.12
C LYS A 128 9.15 -2.62 -1.65
N TYR A 129 9.72 -3.36 -0.70
CA TYR A 129 11.01 -3.05 -0.13
C TYR A 129 12.01 -4.17 -0.44
N VAL A 130 13.09 -3.80 -1.14
CA VAL A 130 14.13 -4.72 -1.55
C VAL A 130 15.44 -4.39 -0.84
N LYS A 131 15.65 -5.05 0.31
CA LYS A 131 16.78 -4.79 1.22
C LYS A 131 18.15 -5.27 0.70
N ASN A 132 18.21 -6.35 -0.08
CA ASN A 132 19.48 -6.97 -0.51
C ASN A 132 19.40 -7.53 -1.95
N ILE A 133 20.48 -7.36 -2.73
CA ILE A 133 20.62 -7.84 -4.11
C ILE A 133 20.47 -9.36 -4.25
N ASN A 134 20.74 -10.12 -3.19
CA ASN A 134 20.52 -11.57 -3.18
C ASN A 134 19.04 -11.94 -3.33
N TYR A 135 18.11 -11.05 -2.96
CA TYR A 135 16.68 -11.28 -3.17
C TYR A 135 16.25 -11.15 -4.65
N LEU A 136 17.07 -10.53 -5.50
CA LEU A 136 16.87 -10.53 -6.96
C LEU A 136 17.56 -11.69 -7.67
N ARG A 137 18.51 -12.36 -6.99
CA ARG A 137 19.19 -13.54 -7.55
C ARG A 137 18.26 -14.75 -7.65
N TYR A 138 17.11 -14.71 -6.97
CA TYR A 138 16.04 -15.65 -7.20
C TYR A 138 15.40 -15.30 -8.56
N ARG A 139 15.61 -16.19 -9.52
CA ARG A 139 15.46 -15.95 -10.96
C ARG A 139 14.04 -15.46 -11.34
N PRO A 140 13.84 -14.78 -12.48
CA PRO A 140 12.51 -14.37 -12.95
C PRO A 140 11.51 -15.53 -13.10
N ASP A 141 12.00 -16.77 -13.28
CA ASP A 141 11.25 -18.03 -13.32
C ASP A 141 11.17 -18.77 -11.97
N GLY A 142 11.81 -18.22 -10.92
CA GLY A 142 11.80 -18.77 -9.58
C GLY A 142 10.64 -18.23 -8.75
N GLU A 143 9.91 -19.14 -8.09
CA GLU A 143 8.73 -18.81 -7.28
C GLU A 143 8.96 -17.79 -6.14
N ASN A 144 10.20 -17.53 -5.72
CA ASN A 144 10.55 -16.59 -4.65
C ASN A 144 11.30 -15.34 -5.15
N SER A 145 11.09 -14.92 -6.41
CA SER A 145 11.70 -13.72 -6.96
C SER A 145 11.00 -12.45 -6.49
N LYS A 146 11.76 -11.44 -6.05
CA LYS A 146 11.19 -10.13 -5.75
C LYS A 146 10.55 -9.44 -6.96
N TYR A 147 10.98 -9.76 -8.18
CA TYR A 147 10.30 -9.28 -9.39
C TYR A 147 8.90 -9.88 -9.52
N ARG A 148 8.70 -11.12 -9.08
CA ARG A 148 7.38 -11.74 -9.03
C ARG A 148 6.51 -11.06 -7.97
N ASP A 149 7.04 -10.82 -6.77
CA ASP A 149 6.30 -10.08 -5.72
C ASP A 149 5.81 -8.70 -6.22
N ILE A 150 6.64 -8.00 -7.00
CA ILE A 150 6.25 -6.71 -7.61
C ILE A 150 5.19 -6.92 -8.70
N ALA A 151 5.34 -7.93 -9.55
CA ALA A 151 4.36 -8.25 -10.59
C ALA A 151 2.99 -8.64 -10.02
N ASP A 152 2.99 -9.41 -8.92
CA ASP A 152 1.79 -9.82 -8.20
C ASP A 152 1.09 -8.59 -7.61
N ASP A 153 1.83 -7.65 -7.01
CA ASP A 153 1.28 -6.37 -6.54
C ASP A 153 0.68 -5.51 -7.66
N ILE A 154 1.36 -5.41 -8.81
CA ILE A 154 0.84 -4.67 -9.96
C ILE A 154 -0.45 -5.30 -10.47
N SER A 155 -0.45 -6.62 -10.67
CA SER A 155 -1.62 -7.36 -11.17
C SER A 155 -2.80 -7.20 -10.22
N ARG A 156 -2.53 -7.28 -8.91
CA ARG A 156 -3.51 -7.04 -7.87
C ARG A 156 -4.07 -5.62 -7.96
N LEU A 157 -3.22 -4.59 -7.97
CA LEU A 157 -3.70 -3.21 -8.13
C LEU A 157 -4.56 -3.02 -9.39
N ALA A 158 -4.20 -3.66 -10.51
CA ALA A 158 -4.94 -3.58 -11.77
C ALA A 158 -6.36 -4.19 -11.71
N GLU A 159 -6.62 -5.10 -10.77
CA GLU A 159 -7.95 -5.69 -10.54
C GLU A 159 -8.91 -4.75 -9.76
N ILE A 160 -8.42 -3.64 -9.20
CA ILE A 160 -9.29 -2.63 -8.56
C ILE A 160 -10.09 -1.93 -9.66
N GLU A 161 -11.40 -2.10 -9.69
CA GLU A 161 -12.28 -1.39 -10.62
C GLU A 161 -12.51 0.07 -10.20
N GLY A 162 -13.03 0.90 -11.11
CA GLY A 162 -13.36 2.31 -10.85
C GLY A 162 -12.25 3.30 -11.20
N ASP A 163 -12.50 4.58 -10.87
CA ASP A 163 -11.57 5.71 -11.10
C ASP A 163 -10.63 5.89 -9.90
N VAL A 164 -9.87 4.83 -9.60
CA VAL A 164 -8.92 4.79 -8.48
C VAL A 164 -7.50 4.98 -8.99
N ASP A 165 -6.74 5.91 -8.40
CA ASP A 165 -5.31 6.08 -8.69
C ASP A 165 -4.50 4.90 -8.10
N ARG A 166 -4.04 3.99 -8.97
CA ARG A 166 -3.32 2.76 -8.59
C ARG A 166 -1.82 2.99 -8.70
N ARG A 167 -1.07 2.73 -7.62
CA ARG A 167 0.38 2.94 -7.60
C ARG A 167 1.16 1.79 -7.00
N CYS A 168 2.21 1.36 -7.69
CA CYS A 168 3.20 0.45 -7.16
C CYS A 168 4.54 1.19 -7.00
N ILE A 169 5.05 1.29 -5.78
CA ILE A 169 6.30 2.00 -5.49
C ILE A 169 7.32 1.03 -4.89
N VAL A 170 8.40 0.82 -5.63
CA VAL A 170 9.46 -0.13 -5.30
C VAL A 170 10.67 0.61 -4.77
N TYR A 171 11.01 0.37 -3.51
CA TYR A 171 12.17 0.91 -2.81
C TYR A 171 13.27 -0.13 -2.74
N SER A 172 14.50 0.24 -3.08
CA SER A 172 15.65 -0.66 -2.96
C SER A 172 16.89 0.04 -2.41
N ASN A 173 17.60 -0.63 -1.49
CA ASN A 173 18.85 -0.12 -0.92
C ASN A 173 20.04 -0.13 -1.90
N TYR A 174 19.84 -0.62 -3.11
CA TYR A 174 20.88 -0.76 -4.11
C TYR A 174 20.27 -0.58 -5.49
N ASP A 175 21.12 -0.26 -6.44
CA ASP A 175 20.75 -0.08 -7.83
C ASP A 175 20.11 -1.37 -8.40
N LEU A 176 18.83 -1.27 -8.77
CA LEU A 176 18.09 -2.32 -9.45
C LEU A 176 18.52 -2.40 -10.92
N PHE A 177 18.27 -3.52 -11.58
CA PHE A 177 18.44 -3.61 -13.04
C PHE A 177 19.88 -3.55 -13.59
N ARG A 178 20.89 -3.91 -12.77
CA ARG A 178 22.30 -3.86 -13.19
C ARG A 178 22.72 -4.91 -14.20
N ARG A 179 21.96 -5.99 -14.38
CA ARG A 179 22.29 -7.11 -15.28
C ARG A 179 21.34 -7.11 -16.47
N GLU A 180 21.80 -7.62 -17.60
CA GLU A 180 20.99 -7.77 -18.83
C GLU A 180 19.67 -8.53 -18.57
N ASN A 181 19.71 -9.60 -17.76
CA ASN A 181 18.50 -10.32 -17.37
C ASN A 181 17.54 -9.49 -16.50
N ASP A 182 18.05 -8.51 -15.77
CA ASP A 182 17.24 -7.62 -14.95
C ASP A 182 16.58 -6.52 -15.81
N GLU A 183 17.21 -6.08 -16.91
CA GLU A 183 16.59 -5.14 -17.87
C GLU A 183 15.33 -5.72 -18.51
N LYS A 184 15.35 -7.02 -18.81
CA LYS A 184 14.15 -7.74 -19.26
C LYS A 184 13.07 -7.77 -18.18
N ALA A 185 13.44 -8.01 -16.93
CA ALA A 185 12.49 -7.97 -15.81
C ALA A 185 11.88 -6.57 -15.65
N ARG A 186 12.69 -5.51 -15.75
CA ARG A 186 12.21 -4.12 -15.74
C ARG A 186 11.18 -3.88 -16.83
N SER A 187 11.51 -4.26 -18.06
CA SER A 187 10.65 -4.03 -19.23
C SER A 187 9.31 -4.74 -19.05
N ASN A 188 9.33 -5.98 -18.59
CA ASN A 188 8.11 -6.74 -18.30
C ASN A 188 7.26 -6.11 -17.19
N LEU A 189 7.88 -5.58 -16.12
CA LEU A 189 7.15 -4.92 -15.04
C LEU A 189 6.51 -3.61 -15.49
N VAL A 190 7.21 -2.83 -16.31
CA VAL A 190 6.68 -1.59 -16.90
C VAL A 190 5.52 -1.91 -17.83
N GLU A 191 5.68 -2.89 -18.72
CA GLU A 191 4.61 -3.31 -19.63
C GLU A 191 3.37 -3.81 -18.87
N LEU A 192 3.57 -4.60 -17.81
CA LEU A 192 2.48 -5.08 -16.95
C LEU A 192 1.75 -3.93 -16.25
N ALA A 193 2.50 -2.95 -15.75
CA ALA A 193 1.93 -1.77 -15.09
C ALA A 193 1.13 -0.89 -16.06
N ASP A 194 1.65 -0.68 -17.28
CA ASP A 194 0.97 0.06 -18.33
C ASP A 194 -0.32 -0.64 -18.79
N GLN A 195 -0.30 -1.98 -18.90
CA GLN A 195 -1.49 -2.77 -19.25
C GLN A 195 -2.58 -2.71 -18.17
N GLY A 196 -2.17 -2.59 -16.90
CA GLY A 196 -3.06 -2.54 -15.74
C GLY A 196 -3.47 -1.14 -15.30
N ASP A 197 -3.04 -0.08 -16.01
CA ASP A 197 -3.22 1.32 -15.59
C ASP A 197 -2.74 1.57 -14.15
N VAL A 198 -1.53 1.07 -13.85
CA VAL A 198 -0.85 1.21 -12.56
C VAL A 198 0.37 2.09 -12.74
N THR A 199 0.47 3.16 -11.95
CA THR A 199 1.70 3.98 -11.92
C THR A 199 2.80 3.20 -11.19
N LEU A 200 3.81 2.74 -11.93
CA LEU A 200 4.98 2.06 -11.39
C LEU A 200 6.16 3.03 -11.21
N ARG A 201 6.71 3.08 -10.00
CA ARG A 201 7.89 3.88 -9.67
C ARG A 201 8.95 3.05 -8.98
N PHE A 202 10.21 3.23 -9.38
CA PHE A 202 11.37 2.68 -8.69
C PHE A 202 12.15 3.79 -7.97
N VAL A 203 12.54 3.50 -6.73
CA VAL A 203 13.30 4.39 -5.85
C VAL A 203 14.52 3.63 -5.34
N PHE A 204 15.68 3.94 -5.89
CA PHE A 204 16.95 3.32 -5.49
C PHE A 204 18.11 4.31 -5.68
N PRO A 205 19.23 4.14 -4.95
CA PRO A 205 20.40 4.97 -5.12
C PRO A 205 20.89 4.93 -6.56
N ASP A 206 21.34 6.07 -7.10
CA ASP A 206 22.01 6.10 -8.39
C ASP A 206 23.16 5.08 -8.42
N PRO A 207 23.44 4.47 -9.58
CA PRO A 207 24.62 3.64 -9.74
C PRO A 207 25.83 4.42 -9.25
N VAL A 208 26.52 3.89 -8.23
CA VAL A 208 27.81 4.43 -7.79
C VAL A 208 28.68 4.46 -9.04
N GLN A 209 28.92 5.65 -9.58
CA GLN A 209 29.92 5.86 -10.62
C GLN A 209 31.27 5.64 -9.96
N ASP A 210 31.63 4.36 -9.87
CA ASP A 210 32.88 3.90 -9.32
C ASP A 210 33.97 4.38 -10.30
N LYS A 211 34.54 5.56 -10.00
CA LYS A 211 35.82 6.01 -10.54
C LYS A 211 36.88 5.05 -10.04
N TRP A 212 37.17 4.01 -10.82
CA TRP A 212 38.38 3.21 -10.71
C TRP A 212 39.10 3.20 -12.05
#